data_AF-A0A3R7BDC0-F1
#
_entry.id   AF-A0A3R7BDC0-F1
#
_cell.length_a   1.000
_cell.length_b   1.000
_cell.length_c   1.000
_cell.angle_alpha   90.00
_cell.angle_beta   90.00
_cell.angle_gamma   90.00
#
_symmetry.space_group_name_H-M   'P 1'
#
loop_
_entity.id
_entity.type
_entity.pdbx_description
1 polymer ?
#
loop_
_entity_poly.entity_id
_entity_poly.type
_entity_poly.pdbx_seq_one_letter_code
_entity_poly.pdbx_strand_id
1 'polypeptide(L)'
;MASAGINTWHREDTEGTHTLTDKLNQNEAVVCVVGPGYVGLPLAIEFSKSLRVIGYGIDEDKIWKLNNSELNQENKNLFITNDPAKIEDANFVIISVPTPVTRSQEPDLSYVESAADPISEIF
;
A
#
# COMPACT_ATOMS: atom_id res chain seq x y z
N MET A 1 -26.84 8.87 12.04
CA MET A 1 -26.57 8.10 10.81
C MET A 1 -26.04 9.08 9.77
N ALA A 2 -24.72 9.25 9.70
CA ALA A 2 -24.05 10.16 8.77
C ALA A 2 -22.87 9.40 8.14
N SER A 3 -22.78 9.49 6.83
CA SER A 3 -21.77 8.84 5.99
C SER A 3 -20.36 9.33 6.30
N ALA A 4 -19.40 8.41 6.44
CA ALA A 4 -18.02 8.67 6.06
C ALA A 4 -17.82 8.01 4.69
N GLY A 5 -17.88 8.82 3.63
CA GLY A 5 -17.62 8.37 2.27
C GLY A 5 -16.18 7.87 2.19
N ILE A 6 -16.01 6.56 2.03
CA ILE A 6 -14.78 6.00 1.49
C ILE A 6 -14.84 6.36 0.02
N ASN A 7 -14.24 7.49 -0.35
CA ASN A 7 -14.04 7.86 -1.74
C ASN A 7 -13.18 6.77 -2.35
N THR A 8 -13.76 5.95 -3.22
CA THR A 8 -13.01 5.17 -4.19
C THR A 8 -12.16 6.14 -4.99
N TRP A 9 -10.85 6.09 -4.77
CA TRP A 9 -9.91 6.75 -5.66
C TRP A 9 -10.06 6.06 -7.01
N HIS A 10 -10.42 6.82 -8.03
CA HIS A 10 -10.44 6.34 -9.39
C HIS A 10 -9.22 6.95 -10.07
N ARG A 11 -8.46 6.12 -10.77
CA ARG A 11 -7.42 6.58 -11.66
C ARG A 11 -8.09 7.34 -12.82
N GLU A 12 -8.15 8.66 -12.71
CA GLU A 12 -8.57 9.52 -13.82
C GLU A 12 -7.46 9.53 -14.88
N ASP A 13 -7.63 8.72 -15.92
CA ASP A 13 -6.88 8.84 -17.17
C ASP A 13 -7.46 10.03 -17.95
N THR A 14 -7.13 11.26 -17.51
CA THR A 14 -7.46 12.47 -18.26
C THR A 14 -6.44 12.70 -19.37
N GLU A 15 -6.94 13.11 -20.54
CA GLU A 15 -6.17 13.46 -21.74
C GLU A 15 -5.26 14.67 -21.46
N GLY A 16 -4.11 14.38 -20.86
CA GLY A 16 -3.04 15.32 -20.53
C GLY A 16 -1.99 14.52 -19.77
N THR A 17 -0.81 14.31 -20.36
CA THR A 17 0.25 13.51 -19.74
C THR A 17 0.81 14.21 -18.51
N HIS A 18 0.12 14.11 -17.37
CA HIS A 18 0.70 14.42 -16.08
C HIS A 18 1.78 13.37 -15.80
N THR A 19 3.02 13.82 -15.81
CA THR A 19 4.15 12.96 -15.52
C THR A 19 4.13 12.54 -14.06
N LEU A 20 4.81 11.44 -13.71
CA LEU A 20 4.99 11.04 -12.31
C LEU A 20 5.63 12.16 -11.48
N THR A 21 6.53 12.93 -12.10
CA THR A 21 7.14 14.12 -11.50
C THR A 21 6.11 15.19 -11.15
N ASP A 22 5.12 15.42 -12.00
CA ASP A 22 4.04 16.37 -11.72
C ASP A 22 3.18 15.90 -10.53
N LYS A 23 2.82 14.61 -10.51
CA LYS A 23 2.06 14.01 -9.40
C LYS A 23 2.81 14.08 -8.08
N LEU A 24 4.13 13.88 -8.10
CA LEU A 24 4.97 14.03 -6.91
C LEU A 24 5.03 15.50 -6.45
N ASN A 25 5.24 16.44 -7.37
CA ASN A 25 5.30 17.87 -7.05
C ASN A 25 3.97 18.42 -6.51
N GLN A 26 2.84 17.79 -6.85
CA GLN A 26 1.50 18.17 -6.42
C GLN A 26 1.00 17.35 -5.21
N ASN A 27 1.82 16.45 -4.64
CA ASN A 27 1.42 15.49 -3.60
C ASN A 27 0.21 14.61 -3.97
N GLU A 28 0.01 14.37 -5.27
CA GLU A 28 -1.05 13.52 -5.80
C GLU A 28 -0.59 12.08 -6.01
N ALA A 29 0.72 11.82 -5.95
CA ALA A 29 1.26 10.49 -6.08
C ALA A 29 0.78 9.57 -4.95
N VAL A 30 0.47 8.32 -5.32
CA VAL A 30 0.03 7.27 -4.41
C VAL A 30 1.12 6.21 -4.28
N VAL A 31 1.47 5.86 -3.05
CA VAL A 31 2.43 4.78 -2.74
C VAL A 31 1.67 3.60 -2.15
N CYS A 32 1.81 2.42 -2.75
CA CYS A 32 1.38 1.18 -2.12
C CYS A 32 2.56 0.53 -1.39
N VAL A 33 2.36 0.18 -0.12
CA VAL A 33 3.29 -0.63 0.67
C VAL A 33 2.66 -1.99 0.90
N VAL A 34 3.25 -3.02 0.29
CA VAL A 34 2.83 -4.42 0.43
C VAL A 34 3.51 -5.03 1.64
N GLY A 35 2.70 -5.58 2.55
CA GLY A 35 3.14 -6.16 3.81
C GLY A 35 3.28 -5.13 4.95
N PRO A 36 2.18 -4.60 5.52
CA PRO A 36 2.19 -3.70 6.68
C PRO A 36 2.55 -4.45 7.97
N GLY A 37 3.74 -5.03 8.00
CA GLY A 37 4.36 -5.63 9.17
C GLY A 37 5.31 -4.67 9.86
N TYR A 38 6.26 -5.24 10.57
CA TYR A 38 7.23 -4.48 11.36
C TYR A 38 8.00 -3.43 10.54
N VAL A 39 8.31 -3.72 9.28
CA VAL A 39 8.99 -2.79 8.36
C VAL A 39 7.98 -1.96 7.57
N GLY A 40 7.00 -2.61 6.93
CA GLY A 40 6.08 -1.94 6.01
C GLY A 40 5.16 -0.92 6.69
N LEU A 41 4.69 -1.16 7.91
CA LEU A 41 3.77 -0.23 8.57
C LEU A 41 4.45 1.10 8.96
N PRO A 42 5.60 1.12 9.66
CA PRO A 42 6.33 2.37 9.89
C PRO A 42 6.69 3.11 8.60
N LEU A 43 7.05 2.37 7.54
CA LEU A 43 7.33 2.95 6.23
C LEU A 43 6.08 3.62 5.63
N ALA A 44 4.93 2.95 5.68
CA ALA A 44 3.66 3.47 5.19
C ALA A 44 3.25 4.74 5.96
N ILE A 45 3.45 4.75 7.28
CA ILE A 45 3.19 5.92 8.13
C ILE A 45 4.08 7.10 7.74
N GLU A 46 5.38 6.86 7.53
CA GLU A 46 6.31 7.93 7.15
C GLU A 46 5.91 8.55 5.81
N PHE A 47 5.59 7.74 4.80
CA PHE A 47 5.11 8.25 3.53
C PHE A 47 3.77 9.00 3.65
N SER A 48 2.89 8.57 4.56
CA SER A 48 1.57 9.19 4.75
C SER A 48 1.64 10.65 5.25
N LYS A 49 2.80 11.08 5.76
CA LYS A 49 3.04 12.48 6.13
C LYS A 49 3.03 13.44 4.94
N SER A 50 3.24 12.94 3.72
CA SER A 50 3.33 13.80 2.52
C SER A 50 2.59 13.26 1.31
N LEU A 51 2.32 11.95 1.25
CA LEU A 51 1.68 11.29 0.12
C LEU A 51 0.47 10.49 0.58
N ARG A 52 -0.40 10.14 -0.37
CA ARG A 52 -1.44 9.13 -0.15
C ARG A 52 -0.80 7.75 -0.13
N VAL A 53 -1.15 6.93 0.85
CA VAL A 53 -0.53 5.63 1.06
C VAL A 53 -1.57 4.52 1.18
N ILE A 54 -1.35 3.44 0.45
CA ILE A 54 -2.13 2.20 0.54
C ILE A 54 -1.26 1.14 1.23
N GLY A 55 -1.64 0.72 2.44
CA GLY A 55 -1.04 -0.44 3.10
C GLY A 55 -1.80 -1.71 2.72
N TYR A 56 -1.21 -2.56 1.87
CA TYR A 56 -1.85 -3.81 1.42
C TYR A 56 -1.30 -5.02 2.15
N GLY A 57 -2.16 -5.89 2.70
CA GLY A 57 -1.75 -7.15 3.30
C GLY A 57 -2.82 -8.23 3.26
N ILE A 58 -2.40 -9.49 3.21
CA ILE A 58 -3.30 -10.65 3.03
C ILE A 58 -3.98 -11.14 4.32
N ASP A 59 -3.45 -10.75 5.49
CA ASP A 59 -3.97 -11.18 6.79
C ASP A 59 -5.11 -10.27 7.25
N GLU A 60 -6.35 -10.71 7.04
CA GLU A 60 -7.57 -9.96 7.34
C GLU A 60 -7.66 -9.54 8.80
N ASP A 61 -7.31 -10.42 9.75
CA ASP A 61 -7.34 -10.12 11.18
C ASP A 61 -6.34 -9.01 11.53
N LYS A 62 -5.16 -9.04 10.93
CA LYS A 62 -4.15 -8.00 11.12
C LYS A 62 -4.60 -6.68 10.52
N ILE A 63 -5.16 -6.69 9.31
CA ILE A 63 -5.70 -5.50 8.63
C ILE A 63 -6.82 -4.87 9.47
N TRP A 64 -7.73 -5.68 10.00
CA TRP A 64 -8.77 -5.21 10.91
C TRP A 64 -8.18 -4.55 12.17
N LYS A 65 -7.19 -5.18 12.83
CA LYS A 65 -6.53 -4.60 14.01
C LYS A 65 -5.84 -3.27 13.70
N LEU A 66 -5.14 -3.19 12.56
CA LEU A 66 -4.45 -1.99 12.14
C LEU A 66 -5.42 -0.84 11.85
N ASN A 67 -6.51 -1.11 11.14
CA ASN A 67 -7.54 -0.12 10.85
C ASN A 67 -8.20 0.45 12.13
N ASN A 68 -8.28 -0.36 13.19
CA ASN A 68 -8.83 0.05 14.49
C ASN A 68 -7.77 0.61 15.47
N SER A 69 -6.49 0.65 15.09
CA SER A 69 -5.43 1.18 15.95
C SER A 69 -5.42 2.72 15.97
N GLU A 70 -5.04 3.32 17.10
CA GLU A 70 -4.81 4.78 17.22
C GLU A 70 -3.80 5.25 16.17
N LEU A 71 -2.79 4.42 15.90
CA LEU A 71 -1.76 4.67 14.90
C LEU A 71 -2.35 4.96 13.51
N ASN A 72 -3.34 4.19 13.06
CA ASN A 72 -3.97 4.45 11.76
C ASN A 72 -4.92 5.67 11.84
N GLN A 73 -5.62 5.85 12.94
CA GLN A 73 -6.55 6.98 13.13
C GLN A 73 -5.85 8.35 13.10
N GLU A 74 -4.60 8.42 13.56
CA GLU A 74 -3.76 9.62 13.50
C GLU A 74 -3.22 9.93 12.09
N ASN A 75 -3.19 8.94 11.19
CA ASN A 75 -2.59 9.04 9.86
C ASN A 75 -3.67 9.04 8.75
N LYS A 76 -4.29 10.20 8.52
CA LYS A 76 -5.43 10.36 7.59
C LYS A 76 -5.14 10.02 6.12
N ASN A 77 -3.87 10.04 5.71
CA ASN A 77 -3.46 9.71 4.35
C ASN A 77 -3.08 8.24 4.19
N LEU A 78 -3.18 7.44 5.25
CA LEU A 78 -2.92 6.00 5.23
C LEU A 78 -4.25 5.24 5.13
N PHE A 79 -4.37 4.41 4.10
CA PHE A 79 -5.49 3.51 3.89
C PHE A 79 -4.99 2.07 3.92
N ILE A 80 -5.46 1.25 4.87
CA ILE A 80 -5.01 -0.13 5.05
C ILE A 80 -6.09 -1.10 4.58
N THR A 81 -5.73 -2.05 3.71
CA THR A 81 -6.67 -2.95 3.05
C THR A 81 -6.09 -4.34 2.78
N ASN A 82 -6.95 -5.35 2.64
CA ASN A 82 -6.63 -6.67 2.11
C ASN A 82 -7.18 -6.89 0.68
N ASP A 83 -7.81 -5.88 0.08
CA ASP A 83 -8.32 -5.91 -1.28
C ASP A 83 -7.18 -5.58 -2.27
N PRO A 84 -6.73 -6.55 -3.10
CA PRO A 84 -5.66 -6.32 -4.06
C PRO A 84 -6.05 -5.34 -5.17
N ALA A 85 -7.35 -5.16 -5.46
CA ALA A 85 -7.78 -4.23 -6.51
C ALA A 85 -7.29 -2.79 -6.23
N LYS A 86 -7.11 -2.43 -4.95
CA LYS A 86 -6.63 -1.11 -4.53
C LYS A 86 -5.18 -0.81 -4.92
N ILE A 87 -4.41 -1.82 -5.33
CA ILE A 87 -3.06 -1.62 -5.83
C ILE A 87 -3.08 -0.83 -7.16
N GLU A 88 -4.17 -0.89 -7.93
CA GLU A 88 -4.34 -0.18 -9.22
C GLU A 88 -4.21 1.35 -9.12
N ASP A 89 -4.53 1.89 -7.94
CA ASP A 89 -4.46 3.33 -7.65
C ASP A 89 -3.01 3.81 -7.42
N ALA A 90 -2.07 2.88 -7.23
CA ALA A 90 -0.70 3.19 -6.87
C ALA A 90 0.14 3.68 -8.08
N ASN A 91 1.02 4.64 -7.83
CA ASN A 91 2.07 5.02 -8.78
C ASN A 91 3.41 4.35 -8.46
N PHE A 92 3.61 3.95 -7.22
CA PHE A 92 4.74 3.18 -6.75
C PHE A 92 4.27 2.02 -5.89
N VAL A 93 4.90 0.86 -6.03
CA VAL A 93 4.67 -0.28 -5.15
C VAL A 93 5.97 -0.65 -4.45
N ILE A 94 5.93 -0.73 -3.13
CA ILE A 94 7.05 -1.12 -2.27
C ILE A 94 6.70 -2.46 -1.63
N ILE A 95 7.46 -3.51 -1.96
CA ILE A 95 7.29 -4.84 -1.36
C ILE A 95 8.14 -4.93 -0.09
N SER A 96 7.49 -5.16 1.04
CA SER A 96 8.12 -5.24 2.37
C SER A 96 7.69 -6.50 3.14
N VAL A 97 7.70 -7.62 2.43
CA VAL A 97 7.37 -8.96 2.95
C VAL A 97 8.61 -9.65 3.51
N PRO A 98 8.47 -10.62 4.44
CA PRO A 98 9.61 -11.31 5.01
C PRO A 98 10.32 -12.16 3.96
N THR A 99 11.65 -12.26 4.07
CA THR A 99 12.48 -13.21 3.32
C THR A 99 13.20 -14.11 4.33
N PRO A 100 12.48 -15.05 4.97
CA PRO A 100 13.09 -15.93 5.96
C PRO A 100 14.22 -16.73 5.29
N VAL A 101 15.20 -17.17 6.08
CA VAL A 101 16.30 -17.99 5.55
C VAL A 101 15.91 -19.47 5.56
N THR A 102 16.26 -20.19 4.49
CA THR A 102 16.11 -21.65 4.40
C THR A 102 17.13 -22.36 5.29
N ARG A 103 17.02 -23.69 5.42
CA ARG A 103 18.03 -24.51 6.10
C ARG A 103 19.42 -24.38 5.47
N SER A 104 19.48 -24.01 4.19
CA SER A 104 20.73 -23.76 3.45
C SER A 104 21.26 -22.34 3.61
N GLN A 105 20.64 -21.50 4.47
CA GLN A 105 20.97 -20.08 4.67
C GLN A 105 20.75 -19.18 3.45
N GLU A 106 19.89 -19.62 2.53
CA GLU A 106 19.46 -18.82 1.39
C GLU A 106 18.16 -18.09 1.71
N PRO A 107 17.92 -16.88 1.18
CA PRO A 107 16.64 -16.22 1.34
C PRO A 107 15.54 -16.99 0.61
N ASP A 108 14.44 -17.26 1.31
CA ASP A 108 13.21 -17.76 0.72
C ASP A 108 12.46 -16.59 0.06
N LEU A 109 12.45 -16.59 -1.28
CA LEU A 109 11.80 -15.55 -2.09
C LEU A 109 10.33 -15.83 -2.38
N SER A 110 9.76 -16.96 -1.94
CA SER A 110 8.36 -17.31 -2.19
C SER A 110 7.37 -16.25 -1.70
N TYR A 111 7.71 -15.53 -0.63
CA TYR A 111 6.93 -14.42 -0.11
C TYR A 111 6.94 -13.20 -1.04
N VAL A 112 8.09 -12.92 -1.67
CA VAL A 112 8.22 -11.81 -2.64
C VAL A 112 7.47 -12.15 -3.91
N GLU A 113 7.58 -13.39 -4.40
CA GLU A 113 6.83 -13.89 -5.55
C GLU A 113 5.32 -13.80 -5.30
N SER A 114 4.84 -14.32 -4.17
CA SER A 114 3.42 -14.23 -3.79
C SER A 114 2.92 -12.78 -3.63
N ALA A 115 3.77 -11.86 -3.19
CA ALA A 115 3.45 -10.44 -3.13
C ALA A 115 3.40 -9.77 -4.51
N ALA A 116 4.15 -10.29 -5.49
CA ALA A 116 4.18 -9.80 -6.86
C ALA A 116 3.01 -10.29 -7.71
N ASP A 117 2.47 -11.48 -7.43
CA ASP A 117 1.34 -12.07 -8.16
C ASP A 117 0.17 -11.09 -8.37
N PRO A 118 -0.47 -10.51 -7.33
CA PRO A 118 -1.58 -9.58 -7.53
C PRO A 118 -1.18 -8.28 -8.24
N ILE A 119 0.10 -7.88 -8.16
CA ILE A 119 0.62 -6.69 -8.83
C ILE A 119 0.72 -6.95 -10.34
N SER A 120 1.15 -8.16 -10.73
CA SER A 120 1.33 -8.56 -12.13
C SER A 120 0.02 -8.67 -12.91
N GLU A 121 -1.10 -8.84 -12.23
CA GLU A 121 -2.43 -8.84 -12.84
C GLU A 121 -2.94 -7.41 -13.13
N ILE A 122 -2.31 -6.40 -12.54
CA ILE A 122 -2.74 -4.99 -12.58
C ILE A 122 -1.89 -4.14 -13.54
N PHE A 123 -0.59 -4.42 -13.65
CA PHE A 123 0.40 -3.65 -14.44
C PHE A 123 1.01 -4.48 -15.58
#